data_AF-A0A537QHP0-F1
#
_entry.id   AF-A0A537QHP0-F1
#
_cell.length_a   1.000
_cell.length_b   1.000
_cell.length_c   1.000
_cell.angle_alpha   90.00
_cell.angle_beta   90.00
_cell.angle_gamma   90.00
#
_symmetry.space_group_name_H-M   'P 1'
#
loop_
_entity.id
_entity.type
_entity.pdbx_description
1 polymer ?
#
loop_
_entity_poly.entity_id
_entity_poly.type
_entity_poly.pdbx_seq_one_letter_code
_entity_poly.pdbx_strand_id
1 'polypeptide(L)'
;MSATTMEEIYRQPDWSRLAPQYLKSLGYDFAALEGWLIQRLPGDGLVILLGDHQPPAVIGGRPEPPWTVPIHVLSRDPDLVAPFIAEGYVSGLVPAQKPPYRGMESFLSWFLAAFDRSG
;
A
#
# COMPACT_ATOMS: atom_id res chain seq x y z
N MET A 1 -23.15 3.14 -21.17
CA MET A 1 -22.26 4.24 -20.73
C MET A 1 -22.63 5.49 -21.51
N SER A 2 -22.69 6.66 -20.86
CA SER A 2 -23.07 7.94 -21.50
C SER A 2 -21.90 8.55 -22.27
N ALA A 3 -22.19 9.38 -23.29
CA ALA A 3 -21.18 10.21 -23.96
C ALA A 3 -20.42 11.09 -22.97
N THR A 4 -21.10 11.62 -21.94
CA THR A 4 -20.50 12.40 -20.85
C THR A 4 -19.50 11.60 -20.02
N THR A 5 -19.78 10.31 -19.78
CA THR A 5 -18.84 9.41 -19.07
C THR A 5 -17.56 9.21 -19.87
N MET A 6 -17.69 9.10 -21.20
CA MET A 6 -16.56 8.83 -22.07
C MET A 6 -15.67 10.08 -22.23
N GLU A 7 -16.28 11.26 -22.33
CA GLU A 7 -15.57 12.54 -22.34
C GLU A 7 -14.80 12.79 -21.04
N GLU A 8 -15.32 12.33 -19.89
CA GLU A 8 -14.63 12.42 -18.61
C GLU A 8 -13.42 11.47 -18.52
N ILE A 9 -13.53 10.24 -19.06
CA ILE A 9 -12.43 9.24 -19.07
C ILE A 9 -11.26 9.70 -19.96
N TYR A 10 -11.54 10.25 -21.14
CA TYR A 10 -10.50 10.65 -22.10
C TYR A 10 -9.95 12.07 -21.88
N ARG A 11 -10.46 12.80 -20.89
CA ARG A 11 -9.97 14.15 -20.59
C ARG A 11 -8.51 14.09 -20.14
N GLN A 12 -7.66 14.90 -20.77
CA GLN A 12 -6.29 15.11 -20.33
C GLN A 12 -6.27 15.57 -18.86
N PRO A 13 -5.49 14.95 -17.98
CA PRO A 13 -5.40 15.38 -16.60
C PRO A 13 -4.71 16.74 -16.51
N ASP A 14 -5.14 17.55 -15.54
CA ASP A 14 -4.37 18.70 -15.11
C ASP A 14 -3.15 18.21 -14.30
N TRP A 15 -2.00 18.12 -14.97
CA TRP A 15 -0.74 17.66 -14.40
C TRP A 15 -0.24 18.50 -13.22
N SER A 16 -0.75 19.74 -13.05
CA SER A 16 -0.44 20.60 -11.91
C SER A 16 -1.31 20.30 -10.68
N ARG A 17 -2.40 19.54 -10.85
CA ARG A 17 -3.40 19.27 -9.81
C ARG A 17 -3.85 17.81 -9.81
N LEU A 18 -2.90 16.91 -9.54
CA LEU A 18 -3.14 15.47 -9.54
C LEU A 18 -3.72 14.93 -8.22
N ALA A 19 -3.57 15.65 -7.12
CA ALA A 19 -3.95 15.13 -5.78
C ALA A 19 -5.41 14.67 -5.67
N PRO A 20 -6.44 15.40 -6.16
CA PRO A 20 -7.83 14.95 -6.04
C PRO A 20 -8.11 13.64 -6.78
N GLN A 21 -7.60 13.49 -8.01
CA GLN A 21 -7.79 12.29 -8.83
C GLN A 21 -7.00 11.11 -8.26
N TYR A 22 -5.79 11.36 -7.74
CA TYR A 22 -5.00 10.35 -7.04
C TYR A 22 -5.71 9.83 -5.78
N LEU A 23 -6.34 10.71 -4.99
CA LEU A 23 -7.13 10.28 -3.83
C LEU A 23 -8.37 9.47 -4.26
N LYS A 24 -9.00 9.80 -5.40
CA LYS A 24 -10.09 9.00 -5.97
C LYS A 24 -9.61 7.61 -6.41
N SER A 25 -8.42 7.50 -7.02
CA SER A 25 -7.88 6.20 -7.41
C SER A 25 -7.56 5.33 -6.19
N LEU A 26 -6.94 5.89 -5.14
CA LEU A 26 -6.73 5.18 -3.88
C LEU A 26 -8.04 4.69 -3.25
N GLY A 27 -9.10 5.51 -3.30
CA GLY A 27 -10.42 5.10 -2.84
C GLY A 27 -11.00 3.92 -3.63
N TYR A 28 -10.79 3.90 -4.95
CA TYR A 28 -11.19 2.77 -5.79
C TYR A 28 -10.37 1.50 -5.46
N ASP A 29 -9.04 1.63 -5.32
CA ASP A 29 -8.15 0.52 -5.01
C ASP A 29 -8.51 -0.13 -3.67
N PHE A 30 -8.81 0.68 -2.64
CA PHE A 30 -9.23 0.17 -1.34
C PHE A 30 -10.61 -0.50 -1.40
N ALA A 31 -11.57 0.04 -2.16
CA ALA A 31 -12.87 -0.61 -2.34
C ALA A 31 -12.74 -1.96 -3.08
N ALA A 32 -11.87 -2.03 -4.09
CA ALA A 32 -11.59 -3.26 -4.81
C ALA A 32 -10.90 -4.30 -3.91
N LEU A 33 -9.91 -3.86 -3.11
CA LEU A 33 -9.23 -4.71 -2.13
C LEU A 33 -10.20 -5.24 -1.07
N GLU A 34 -11.04 -4.37 -0.49
CA GLU A 34 -12.08 -4.75 0.47
C GLU A 34 -12.99 -5.85 -0.10
N GLY A 35 -13.50 -5.65 -1.33
CA GLY A 35 -14.32 -6.63 -2.02
C GLY A 35 -13.61 -7.97 -2.19
N TRP A 36 -12.33 -7.95 -2.58
CA TRP A 36 -11.54 -9.18 -2.72
C TRP A 36 -11.30 -9.87 -1.37
N LEU A 37 -10.94 -9.11 -0.33
CA LEU A 37 -10.70 -9.65 1.01
C LEU A 37 -11.94 -10.34 1.57
N ILE A 38 -13.12 -9.73 1.44
CA ILE A 38 -14.37 -10.28 1.96
C ILE A 38 -14.80 -11.53 1.18
N GLN A 39 -14.64 -11.53 -0.14
CA GLN A 39 -15.22 -12.57 -0.99
C GLN A 39 -14.27 -13.74 -1.27
N ARG A 40 -12.95 -13.49 -1.24
CA ARG A 40 -11.95 -14.40 -1.85
C ARG A 40 -10.79 -14.77 -0.97
N LEU A 41 -10.48 -14.03 0.10
CA LEU A 41 -9.38 -14.39 1.00
C LEU A 41 -9.68 -15.73 1.70
N PRO A 42 -8.88 -16.79 1.46
CA PRO A 42 -9.10 -18.07 2.14
C PRO A 42 -8.66 -17.97 3.61
N GLY A 43 -9.58 -18.32 4.51
CA GLY A 43 -9.29 -18.38 5.95
C GLY A 43 -8.66 -17.09 6.48
N ASP A 44 -7.72 -17.24 7.41
CA ASP A 44 -7.06 -16.12 8.07
C ASP A 44 -5.72 -15.76 7.39
N GLY A 45 -5.67 -15.88 6.06
CA GLY A 45 -4.46 -15.66 5.26
C GLY A 45 -3.77 -14.31 5.51
N LEU A 46 -2.45 -14.29 5.29
CA LEU A 46 -1.63 -13.09 5.34
C LEU A 46 -1.70 -12.31 4.03
N VAL A 47 -1.98 -11.01 4.13
CA VAL A 47 -2.03 -10.09 3.00
C VAL A 47 -0.97 -9.01 3.21
N ILE A 48 -0.12 -8.83 2.20
CA ILE A 48 0.91 -7.79 2.17
C ILE A 48 0.54 -6.83 1.03
N LEU A 49 0.32 -5.56 1.37
CA LEU A 49 -0.02 -4.49 0.45
C LEU A 49 1.12 -3.48 0.40
N LEU A 50 1.64 -3.21 -0.79
CA LEU A 50 2.70 -2.24 -1.05
C LEU A 50 2.58 -1.68 -2.47
N GLY A 51 3.09 -0.46 -2.67
CA GLY A 51 3.30 0.11 -4.00
C GLY A 51 4.66 -0.29 -4.58
N ASP A 52 4.84 -0.09 -5.88
CA ASP A 52 6.14 -0.27 -6.56
C ASP A 52 7.02 1.00 -6.48
N HIS A 53 6.40 2.17 -6.43
CA HIS A 53 7.05 3.47 -6.32
C HIS A 53 6.17 4.50 -5.59
N GLN A 54 6.80 5.57 -5.10
CA GLN A 54 6.12 6.71 -4.47
C GLN A 54 5.34 7.55 -5.50
N PRO A 55 4.24 8.22 -5.10
CA PRO A 55 3.54 9.15 -5.98
C PRO A 55 4.42 10.33 -6.42
N PRO A 56 4.13 10.95 -7.58
CA PRO A 56 4.73 12.20 -8.00
C PRO A 56 4.75 13.29 -6.90
N ALA A 57 5.85 14.03 -6.81
CA ALA A 57 6.08 15.08 -5.80
C ALA A 57 4.93 16.11 -5.69
N VAL A 58 4.30 16.45 -6.82
CA VAL A 58 3.15 17.37 -6.91
C VAL A 58 1.95 16.93 -6.06
N ILE A 59 1.79 15.63 -5.80
CA ILE A 59 0.71 15.09 -4.96
C ILE A 59 0.99 15.35 -3.48
N GLY A 60 2.24 15.15 -3.05
CA GLY A 60 2.64 15.31 -1.64
C GLY A 60 2.89 16.76 -1.22
N GLY A 61 2.89 17.70 -2.17
CA GLY A 61 3.15 19.12 -1.90
C GLY A 61 4.57 19.40 -1.37
N ARG A 62 5.49 18.45 -1.53
CA ARG A 62 6.89 18.56 -1.09
C ARG A 62 7.81 18.53 -2.31
N PRO A 63 8.82 19.40 -2.41
CA PRO A 63 9.74 19.43 -3.55
C PRO A 63 10.49 18.10 -3.75
N GLU A 64 10.86 17.47 -2.64
CA GLU A 64 11.67 16.24 -2.62
C GLU A 64 11.05 15.22 -1.65
N PRO A 65 10.03 14.46 -2.09
CA PRO A 65 9.48 13.38 -1.27
C PRO A 65 10.52 12.25 -1.12
N PRO A 66 10.50 11.54 0.02
CA PRO A 66 11.32 10.35 0.18
C PRO A 66 10.91 9.28 -0.84
N TRP A 67 11.88 8.47 -1.26
CA TRP A 67 11.71 7.36 -2.20
C TRP A 67 11.19 6.13 -1.45
N THR A 68 9.98 6.24 -0.91
CA THR A 68 9.42 5.27 0.02
C THR A 68 7.96 4.99 -0.28
N VAL A 69 7.55 3.74 -0.08
CA VAL A 69 6.15 3.29 -0.06
C VAL A 69 5.85 2.64 1.29
N PRO A 70 4.62 2.75 1.82
CA PRO A 70 4.23 1.97 2.98
C PRO A 70 4.09 0.49 2.62
N ILE A 71 4.41 -0.39 3.57
CA ILE A 71 4.05 -1.80 3.52
C ILE A 71 2.99 -2.02 4.60
N HIS A 72 1.77 -2.34 4.18
CA HIS A 72 0.69 -2.71 5.08
C HIS A 72 0.56 -4.23 5.14
N VAL A 73 0.30 -4.74 6.33
CA VAL A 73 0.18 -6.16 6.60
C VAL A 73 -1.15 -6.39 7.28
N LEU A 74 -1.95 -7.32 6.73
CA LEU A 74 -3.27 -7.64 7.23
C LEU A 74 -3.40 -9.15 7.39
N SER A 75 -3.91 -9.58 8.54
CA SER A 75 -4.38 -10.95 8.76
C SER A 75 -5.35 -10.95 9.94
N ARG A 76 -6.24 -11.95 9.97
CA ARG A 76 -7.08 -12.26 11.15
C ARG A 76 -6.35 -13.17 12.14
N ASP A 77 -5.26 -13.80 11.70
CA ASP A 77 -4.39 -14.62 12.54
C ASP A 77 -3.30 -13.73 13.15
N PRO A 78 -3.32 -13.51 14.48
CA PRO A 78 -2.32 -12.68 15.14
C PRO A 78 -0.91 -13.26 15.04
N ASP A 79 -0.75 -14.58 14.88
CA ASP A 79 0.55 -15.23 14.77
C ASP A 79 1.22 -14.91 13.42
N LEU A 80 0.43 -14.67 12.37
CA LEU A 80 0.94 -14.21 11.08
C LEU A 80 1.34 -12.72 11.10
N VAL A 81 0.86 -11.93 12.06
CA VAL A 81 1.21 -10.51 12.20
C VAL A 81 2.36 -10.31 13.19
N ALA A 82 2.51 -11.20 14.17
CA ALA A 82 3.49 -11.09 15.25
C ALA A 82 4.95 -10.83 14.79
N PRO A 83 5.49 -11.50 13.74
CA PRO A 83 6.85 -11.23 13.28
C PRO A 83 7.05 -9.78 12.78
N PHE A 84 6.04 -9.19 12.15
CA PHE A 84 6.10 -7.81 11.68
C PHE A 84 6.11 -6.81 12.84
N ILE A 85 5.31 -7.06 13.88
CA ILE A 85 5.34 -6.23 15.10
C ILE A 85 6.71 -6.30 15.76
N ALA A 86 7.31 -7.49 15.84
CA ALA A 86 8.67 -7.66 16.34
C ALA A 86 9.72 -6.90 15.49
N GLU A 87 9.49 -6.80 14.18
CA GLU A 87 10.29 -5.99 13.25
C GLU A 87 10.02 -4.48 13.33
N GLY A 88 9.09 -4.05 14.18
CA GLY A 88 8.79 -2.63 14.42
C GLY A 88 7.68 -2.05 13.53
N TYR A 89 6.83 -2.89 12.95
CA TYR A 89 5.57 -2.44 12.36
C TYR A 89 4.62 -1.96 13.46
N VAL A 90 3.76 -1.00 13.12
CA VAL A 90 2.79 -0.40 14.03
C VAL A 90 1.37 -0.61 13.53
N SER A 91 0.40 -0.67 14.45
CA SER A 91 -1.01 -0.73 14.09
C SER A 91 -1.47 0.59 13.46
N GLY A 92 -2.31 0.48 12.43
CA GLY A 92 -2.92 1.61 11.73
C GLY A 92 -2.40 1.82 10.31
N LEU A 93 -2.95 2.85 9.64
CA LEU A 93 -2.66 3.16 8.24
C LEU A 93 -1.45 4.10 8.04
N VAL A 94 -1.00 4.77 9.10
CA VAL A 94 0.06 5.78 9.01
C VAL A 94 1.33 5.22 9.65
N PRO A 95 2.40 4.96 8.88
CA PRO A 95 3.67 4.50 9.42
C PRO A 95 4.27 5.52 10.39
N ALA A 96 4.78 5.05 11.54
CA ALA A 96 5.44 5.89 12.54
C ALA A 96 6.99 5.89 12.44
N GLN A 97 7.54 5.09 11.51
CA GLN A 97 8.98 4.90 11.37
C GLN A 97 9.68 6.17 10.90
N LYS A 98 10.85 6.43 11.50
CA LYS A 98 11.73 7.55 11.15
C LYS A 98 12.89 7.04 10.28
N PRO A 99 13.48 7.89 9.43
CA PRO A 99 14.70 7.55 8.71
C PRO A 99 15.84 7.13 9.65
N PRO A 100 16.80 6.30 9.19
CA PRO A 100 16.87 5.72 7.85
C PRO A 100 15.84 4.60 7.64
N TYR A 101 15.20 4.58 6.46
CA TYR A 101 14.30 3.50 6.07
C TYR A 101 15.10 2.33 5.50
N ARG A 102 14.61 1.10 5.69
CA ARG A 102 15.15 -0.06 4.98
C ARG A 102 14.71 -0.03 3.53
N GLY A 103 15.61 -0.43 2.63
CA GLY A 103 15.26 -0.59 1.24
C GLY A 103 14.37 -1.82 1.02
N MET A 104 13.54 -1.76 -0.02
CA MET A 104 12.58 -2.80 -0.37
C MET A 104 13.26 -4.13 -0.72
N GLU A 105 14.50 -4.08 -1.19
CA GLU A 105 15.34 -5.24 -1.48
C GLU A 105 15.59 -6.13 -0.26
N SER A 106 15.52 -5.56 0.94
CA SER A 106 15.71 -6.31 2.19
C SER A 106 14.45 -7.06 2.64
N PHE A 107 13.27 -6.68 2.14
CA PHE A 107 11.98 -7.17 2.65
C PHE A 107 11.79 -8.66 2.42
N LEU A 108 12.02 -9.15 1.20
CA LEU A 108 11.78 -10.56 0.86
C LEU A 108 12.69 -11.51 1.66
N SER A 109 13.97 -11.18 1.78
CA SER A 109 14.92 -12.01 2.54
C SER A 109 14.55 -12.10 4.01
N TRP A 110 14.18 -10.96 4.62
CA TRP A 110 13.68 -10.94 5.99
C TRP A 110 12.37 -11.73 6.13
N PHE A 111 11.41 -11.52 5.22
CA PHE A 111 10.11 -12.18 5.25
C PHE A 111 10.25 -13.71 5.21
N LEU A 112 11.08 -14.23 4.30
CA LEU A 112 11.32 -15.67 4.21
C LEU A 112 11.95 -16.22 5.50
N ALA A 113 12.92 -15.53 6.08
CA ALA A 113 13.54 -15.94 7.33
C ALA A 113 12.55 -15.91 8.52
N ALA A 114 11.65 -14.93 8.56
CA ALA A 114 10.65 -14.78 9.62
C ALA A 114 9.57 -15.87 9.61
N PHE A 115 9.30 -16.47 8.44
CA PHE A 115 8.27 -17.51 8.25
C PHE A 115 8.84 -18.89 7.93
N ASP A 116 10.16 -19.05 7.98
CA ASP A 116 10.81 -20.33 7.82
C ASP A 116 10.45 -21.24 9.00
N ARG A 117 9.90 -22.43 8.70
CA ARG A 117 9.51 -23.43 9.72
C ARG A 117 10.62 -24.42 10.04
N SER A 118 11.82 -24.22 9.51
CA SER A 118 12.96 -25.10 9.73
C SER A 118 13.83 -24.75 10.95
N GLY A 119 13.35 -23.83 11.80
CA GLY A 119 13.90 -23.54 13.13
C GLY A 119 13.50 -24.54 14.21
#